data_AF-A0A0G0YLA5-F1
#
_entry.id   AF-A0A0G0YLA5-F1
#
_cell.length_a   1.000
_cell.length_b   1.000
_cell.length_c   1.000
_cell.angle_alpha   90.00
_cell.angle_beta   90.00
_cell.angle_gamma   90.00
#
_symmetry.space_group_name_H-M   'P 1'
#
loop_
_entity.id
_entity.type
_entity.pdbx_description
1 polymer ?
#
loop_
_entity_poly.entity_id
_entity_poly.type
_entity_poly.pdbx_seq_one_letter_code
_entity_poly.pdbx_strand_id
1 'polypeptide(L)'
;MEGVHFNKIKTEAKKEPEYGWENRVWKTRNFEEGQFKYEVFKREGFGVEDILKKKGVSVEIAGPTNNGFWFHGFSDKSTEITSFNLAEVKKILTSNLYPGAPLFSDEGLVGYSGKADFIADARKMPIKKEGADLVYCSCLGSIAENGLKKIIQAKPKDMPAVEKERLVSESLSGEIGDNYKLREQAIDESWNILKPGGILVWQGGVFHDVDFAIKRGFVLLQREQKYIKTPDGSNDEEPT
;
A
#
# COMPACT_ATOMS: atom_id res chain seq x y z
N MET A 1 -6.33 51.48 2.66
CA MET A 1 -6.64 50.04 2.78
C MET A 1 -5.76 49.33 1.77
N GLU A 2 -4.63 48.84 2.25
CA GLU A 2 -3.57 48.23 1.45
C GLU A 2 -3.93 46.79 1.11
N GLY A 3 -3.67 46.41 -0.14
CA GLY A 3 -4.00 45.10 -0.70
C GLY A 3 -3.07 44.01 -0.17
N VAL A 4 -3.67 42.88 0.22
CA VAL A 4 -2.93 41.68 0.60
C VAL A 4 -2.48 40.96 -0.67
N HIS A 5 -1.18 41.01 -0.95
CA HIS A 5 -0.54 40.20 -1.99
C HIS A 5 -0.45 38.74 -1.53
N PHE A 6 -1.17 37.84 -2.20
CA PHE A 6 -0.93 36.41 -2.11
C PHE A 6 0.32 36.07 -2.91
N ASN A 7 1.42 35.77 -2.21
CA ASN A 7 2.59 35.16 -2.83
C ASN A 7 2.19 33.77 -3.34
N LYS A 8 2.14 33.61 -4.66
CA LYS A 8 2.11 32.29 -5.32
C LYS A 8 3.38 31.54 -4.91
N ILE A 9 3.24 30.56 -4.02
CA ILE A 9 4.26 29.56 -3.79
C ILE A 9 4.40 28.80 -5.11
N LYS A 10 5.51 29.03 -5.83
CA LYS A 10 5.91 28.17 -6.94
C LYS A 10 6.25 26.82 -6.33
N THR A 11 5.39 25.83 -6.52
CA THR A 11 5.74 24.43 -6.35
C THR A 11 6.74 24.09 -7.44
N GLU A 12 8.03 24.21 -7.12
CA GLU A 12 9.07 23.56 -7.90
C GLU A 12 8.82 22.05 -7.79
N ALA A 13 8.54 21.40 -8.92
CA ALA A 13 8.53 19.96 -9.02
C ALA A 13 9.89 19.46 -8.51
N LYS A 14 9.91 18.88 -7.31
CA LYS A 14 11.12 18.24 -6.77
C LYS A 14 11.50 17.17 -7.78
N LYS A 15 12.66 17.32 -8.42
CA LYS A 15 13.29 16.26 -9.20
C LYS A 15 13.31 15.00 -8.32
N GLU A 16 12.67 13.95 -8.79
CA GLU A 16 12.76 12.63 -8.17
C GLU A 16 14.25 12.29 -8.00
N PRO A 17 14.67 11.75 -6.85
CA PRO A 17 16.06 11.36 -6.65
C PRO A 17 16.47 10.28 -7.67
N GLU A 18 17.52 10.58 -8.45
CA GLU A 18 18.17 9.69 -9.41
C GLU A 18 18.79 8.49 -8.65
N TYR A 19 18.02 7.40 -8.50
CA TYR A 19 18.43 6.21 -7.74
C TYR A 19 18.67 4.98 -8.62
N GLY A 20 19.78 4.89 -9.37
CA GLY A 20 20.32 3.61 -9.88
C GLY A 20 19.36 2.70 -10.68
N TRP A 21 18.25 3.26 -11.15
CA TRP A 21 17.24 2.59 -11.98
C TRP A 21 17.73 2.43 -13.42
N GLU A 22 18.61 3.34 -13.83
CA GLU A 22 19.09 3.55 -15.20
C GLU A 22 19.87 2.37 -15.82
N ASN A 23 20.37 1.43 -15.02
CA ASN A 23 21.16 0.30 -15.52
C ASN A 23 20.34 -0.98 -15.77
N ARG A 24 19.00 -0.90 -15.80
CA ARG A 24 18.13 -2.09 -15.87
C ARG A 24 17.13 -1.97 -17.01
N VAL A 25 16.95 -3.06 -17.78
CA VAL A 25 15.97 -3.09 -18.88
C VAL A 25 14.57 -3.22 -18.29
N TRP A 26 13.87 -2.08 -18.24
CA TRP A 26 12.46 -1.99 -17.88
C TRP A 26 11.60 -1.98 -19.13
N LYS A 27 10.44 -2.61 -19.05
CA LYS A 27 9.37 -2.44 -20.03
C LYS A 27 8.24 -1.69 -19.36
N THR A 28 7.70 -0.72 -20.09
CA THR A 28 6.61 0.13 -19.64
C THR A 28 5.41 -0.02 -20.54
N ARG A 29 4.22 -0.07 -19.95
CA ARG A 29 2.94 -0.03 -20.67
C ARG A 29 1.99 0.91 -19.96
N ASN A 30 1.24 1.64 -20.77
CA ASN A 30 0.17 2.51 -20.34
C ASN A 30 -1.16 1.95 -20.86
N PHE A 31 -2.17 1.93 -20.02
CA PHE A 31 -3.52 1.55 -20.42
C PHE A 31 -4.56 2.25 -19.55
N GLU A 32 -5.83 2.13 -19.93
CA GLU A 32 -6.94 2.74 -19.22
C GLU A 32 -7.97 1.66 -18.86
N GLU A 33 -8.54 1.77 -17.66
CA GLU A 33 -9.61 0.89 -17.21
C GLU A 33 -10.59 1.70 -16.36
N GLY A 34 -11.82 1.82 -16.88
CA GLY A 34 -12.84 2.71 -16.30
C GLY A 34 -12.36 4.17 -16.24
N GLN A 35 -12.40 4.76 -15.04
CA GLN A 35 -11.97 6.13 -14.78
C GLN A 35 -10.46 6.28 -14.53
N PHE A 36 -9.71 5.18 -14.55
CA PHE A 36 -8.30 5.19 -14.18
C PHE A 36 -7.39 5.03 -15.40
N LYS A 37 -6.24 5.68 -15.34
CA LYS A 37 -5.10 5.43 -16.20
C LYS A 37 -4.03 4.73 -15.38
N TYR A 38 -3.38 3.73 -15.97
CA TYR A 38 -2.35 2.96 -15.33
C TYR A 38 -1.04 3.05 -16.11
N GLU A 39 0.06 3.13 -15.38
CA GLU A 39 1.40 2.94 -15.91
C GLU A 39 2.07 1.77 -15.19
N VAL A 40 2.40 0.72 -15.95
CA VAL A 40 2.98 -0.52 -15.43
C VAL A 40 4.42 -0.60 -15.88
N PHE A 41 5.34 -0.60 -14.92
CA PHE A 41 6.77 -0.81 -15.11
C PHE A 41 7.12 -2.20 -14.63
N LYS A 42 7.69 -3.04 -15.49
CA LYS A 42 8.19 -4.36 -15.09
C LYS A 42 9.58 -4.64 -15.61
N ARG A 43 10.32 -5.50 -14.92
CA ARG A 43 11.57 -6.02 -15.45
C ARG A 43 11.34 -6.93 -16.65
N GLU A 44 12.24 -6.87 -17.61
CA GLU A 44 12.29 -7.85 -18.69
C GLU A 44 12.39 -9.28 -18.13
N GLY A 45 11.66 -10.22 -18.75
CA GLY A 45 11.55 -11.60 -18.29
C GLY A 45 10.68 -11.83 -17.04
N PHE A 46 10.20 -10.77 -16.37
CA PHE A 46 9.27 -10.92 -15.25
C PHE A 46 7.82 -11.05 -15.73
N GLY A 47 7.16 -12.12 -15.29
CA GLY A 47 5.72 -12.37 -15.49
C GLY A 47 5.04 -12.48 -14.14
N VAL A 48 4.39 -11.39 -13.69
CA VAL A 48 3.78 -11.29 -12.36
C VAL A 48 2.77 -12.41 -12.11
N GLU A 49 1.90 -12.69 -13.07
CA GLU A 49 0.87 -13.73 -12.94
C GLU A 49 1.46 -15.11 -12.71
N ASP A 50 2.37 -15.54 -13.59
CA ASP A 50 3.02 -16.84 -13.51
C ASP A 50 3.76 -17.03 -12.19
N ILE A 51 4.43 -15.97 -11.74
CA ILE A 51 5.26 -16.01 -10.55
C ILE A 51 4.38 -16.07 -9.29
N LEU A 52 3.38 -15.20 -9.18
CA LEU A 52 2.52 -15.17 -7.98
C LEU A 52 1.69 -16.45 -7.84
N LYS A 53 1.19 -17.01 -8.95
CA LYS A 53 0.44 -18.28 -8.97
C LYS A 53 1.28 -19.48 -8.55
N LYS A 54 2.57 -19.52 -8.88
CA LYS A 54 3.47 -20.66 -8.58
C LYS A 54 4.03 -20.67 -7.16
N LYS A 55 4.01 -19.54 -6.45
CA LYS A 55 4.54 -19.47 -5.08
C LYS A 55 3.71 -20.36 -4.14
N GLY A 56 4.33 -20.87 -3.08
CA GLY A 56 3.66 -21.66 -2.05
C GLY A 56 2.84 -20.79 -1.10
N VAL A 57 3.21 -20.81 0.19
CA VAL A 57 2.47 -20.15 1.27
C VAL A 57 2.38 -18.64 1.02
N SER A 58 1.16 -18.13 0.99
CA SER A 58 0.83 -16.73 0.73
C SER A 58 0.16 -16.13 1.93
N VAL A 59 0.67 -15.00 2.40
CA VAL A 59 0.18 -14.32 3.60
C VAL A 59 -0.09 -12.86 3.29
N GLU A 60 -1.22 -12.36 3.76
CA GLU A 60 -1.50 -10.94 3.83
C GLU A 60 -1.27 -10.46 5.25
N ILE A 61 -0.53 -9.36 5.41
CA ILE A 61 -0.30 -8.69 6.68
C ILE A 61 -1.08 -7.38 6.74
N ALA A 62 -1.67 -7.10 7.91
CA ALA A 62 -2.53 -5.95 8.14
C ALA A 62 -3.76 -5.86 7.22
N GLY A 63 -4.26 -7.03 6.77
CA GLY A 63 -5.49 -7.17 5.98
C GLY A 63 -6.73 -7.29 6.86
N PRO A 64 -7.88 -7.77 6.36
CA PRO A 64 -8.16 -8.14 4.98
C PRO A 64 -8.32 -6.94 4.04
N THR A 65 -7.75 -7.05 2.84
CA THR A 65 -7.97 -6.15 1.70
C THR A 65 -9.38 -6.35 1.15
N ASN A 66 -10.14 -5.26 1.05
CA ASN A 66 -11.46 -5.30 0.42
C ASN A 66 -11.30 -5.38 -1.11
N ASN A 67 -11.99 -6.33 -1.76
CA ASN A 67 -11.96 -6.59 -3.22
C ASN A 67 -10.71 -7.30 -3.77
N GLY A 68 -9.84 -7.85 -2.92
CA GLY A 68 -8.69 -8.64 -3.32
C GLY A 68 -7.54 -7.82 -3.91
N PHE A 69 -6.61 -8.49 -4.59
CA PHE A 69 -5.36 -7.90 -5.06
C PHE A 69 -5.28 -7.96 -6.58
N TRP A 70 -5.61 -6.83 -7.22
CA TRP A 70 -5.51 -6.69 -8.67
C TRP A 70 -4.08 -6.40 -9.11
N PHE A 71 -3.66 -7.10 -10.15
CA PHE A 71 -2.34 -6.96 -10.78
C PHE A 71 -2.47 -6.83 -12.28
N HIS A 72 -1.56 -6.05 -12.85
CA HIS A 72 -1.45 -5.86 -14.29
C HIS A 72 -0.13 -6.43 -14.80
N GLY A 73 -0.22 -7.38 -15.72
CA GLY A 73 0.91 -8.03 -16.37
C GLY A 73 0.89 -7.78 -17.87
N PHE A 74 2.02 -8.05 -18.52
CA PHE A 74 2.08 -8.18 -19.97
C PHE A 74 3.28 -9.05 -20.34
N SER A 75 3.24 -9.69 -21.50
CA SER A 75 4.38 -10.46 -21.99
C SER A 75 5.36 -9.56 -22.75
N ASP A 76 6.61 -9.99 -22.81
CA ASP A 76 7.68 -9.24 -23.50
C ASP A 76 7.49 -9.15 -25.02
N LYS A 77 6.59 -9.98 -25.56
CA LYS A 77 6.28 -10.08 -26.99
C LYS A 77 4.90 -9.53 -27.33
N SER A 78 4.10 -9.12 -26.35
CA SER A 78 2.75 -8.62 -26.54
C SER A 78 2.63 -7.14 -26.14
N THR A 79 1.67 -6.46 -26.76
CA THR A 79 1.21 -5.13 -26.35
C THR A 79 0.00 -5.20 -25.44
N GLU A 80 -0.62 -6.37 -25.29
CA GLU A 80 -1.81 -6.58 -24.47
C GLU A 80 -1.47 -6.64 -22.98
N ILE A 81 -2.33 -6.04 -22.17
CA ILE A 81 -2.30 -6.09 -20.71
C ILE A 81 -3.21 -7.23 -20.25
N THR A 82 -2.71 -8.01 -19.31
CA THR A 82 -3.46 -9.04 -18.59
C THR A 82 -3.75 -8.54 -17.19
N SER A 83 -5.00 -8.56 -16.78
CA SER A 83 -5.41 -8.24 -15.40
C SER A 83 -5.85 -9.50 -14.70
N PHE A 84 -5.45 -9.70 -13.44
CA PHE A 84 -5.99 -10.77 -12.61
C PHE A 84 -6.05 -10.35 -11.16
N ASN A 85 -7.02 -10.90 -10.44
CA ASN A 85 -7.09 -10.80 -9.00
C ASN A 85 -6.42 -12.03 -8.39
N LEU A 86 -5.38 -11.83 -7.59
CA LEU A 86 -4.67 -12.92 -6.96
C LEU A 86 -5.56 -13.78 -6.05
N ALA A 87 -6.52 -13.16 -5.36
CA ALA A 87 -7.41 -13.87 -4.45
C ALA A 87 -8.29 -14.90 -5.17
N GLU A 88 -8.50 -14.76 -6.49
CA GLU A 88 -9.28 -15.70 -7.31
C GLU A 88 -8.47 -16.95 -7.69
N VAL A 89 -7.14 -16.85 -7.69
CA VAL A 89 -6.25 -17.91 -8.19
C VAL A 89 -5.40 -18.52 -7.10
N LYS A 90 -5.46 -17.98 -5.88
CA LYS A 90 -4.63 -18.41 -4.77
C LYS A 90 -5.29 -18.14 -3.42
N LYS A 91 -5.21 -19.12 -2.52
CA LYS A 91 -5.55 -18.92 -1.11
C LYS A 91 -4.48 -18.05 -0.43
N ILE A 92 -4.91 -17.00 0.24
CA ILE A 92 -4.08 -16.09 1.01
C ILE A 92 -4.50 -16.23 2.48
N LEU A 93 -3.53 -16.43 3.37
CA LEU A 93 -3.78 -16.42 4.81
C LEU A 93 -3.70 -14.97 5.29
N THR A 94 -4.78 -14.44 5.85
CA THR A 94 -4.85 -13.03 6.24
C THR A 94 -4.60 -12.84 7.73
N SER A 95 -3.68 -11.92 8.07
CA SER A 95 -3.45 -11.45 9.42
C SER A 95 -4.00 -10.04 9.64
N ASN A 96 -4.52 -9.81 10.83
CA ASN A 96 -4.91 -8.48 11.28
C ASN A 96 -4.90 -8.39 12.81
N LEU A 97 -4.92 -7.17 13.36
CA LEU A 97 -5.16 -6.94 14.79
C LEU A 97 -6.61 -7.26 15.21
N TYR A 98 -7.53 -7.31 14.25
CA TYR A 98 -8.95 -7.54 14.47
C TYR A 98 -9.48 -8.73 13.65
N PRO A 99 -10.65 -9.31 13.97
CA PRO A 99 -11.22 -10.44 13.21
C PRO A 99 -11.49 -10.17 11.72
N GLY A 100 -11.46 -8.91 11.28
CA GLY A 100 -11.56 -8.45 9.90
C GLY A 100 -11.24 -6.95 9.85
N ALA A 101 -11.48 -6.27 8.74
CA ALA A 101 -11.25 -4.83 8.64
C ALA A 101 -12.38 -4.08 9.38
N PRO A 102 -12.06 -3.25 10.40
CA PRO A 102 -13.09 -2.58 11.20
C PRO A 102 -14.02 -1.68 10.37
N LEU A 103 -15.33 -1.81 10.57
CA LEU A 103 -16.36 -0.97 9.96
C LEU A 103 -16.93 0.01 10.98
N PHE A 104 -16.90 1.30 10.67
CA PHE A 104 -17.40 2.36 11.56
C PHE A 104 -18.62 3.06 10.96
N SER A 105 -19.66 3.22 11.77
CA SER A 105 -20.71 4.22 11.58
C SER A 105 -20.44 5.45 12.45
N ASP A 106 -21.32 6.44 12.37
CA ASP A 106 -21.26 7.64 13.22
C ASP A 106 -21.52 7.31 14.71
N GLU A 107 -22.08 6.13 15.01
CA GLU A 107 -22.29 5.60 16.37
C GLU A 107 -21.13 4.70 16.86
N GLY A 108 -20.13 4.50 15.99
CA GLY A 108 -18.90 3.78 16.28
C GLY A 108 -18.75 2.46 15.54
N LEU A 109 -17.97 1.53 16.10
CA LEU A 109 -17.69 0.23 15.48
C LEU A 109 -19.00 -0.57 15.33
N VAL A 110 -19.38 -0.86 14.08
CA VAL A 110 -20.60 -1.62 13.74
C VAL A 110 -20.32 -3.05 13.31
N GLY A 111 -19.08 -3.38 13.00
CA GLY A 111 -18.70 -4.74 12.61
C GLY A 111 -17.32 -4.81 11.96
N TYR A 112 -17.11 -5.88 11.19
CA TYR A 112 -15.88 -6.13 10.45
C TYR A 112 -16.23 -6.57 9.02
N SER A 113 -15.49 -6.08 8.03
CA SER A 113 -15.51 -6.60 6.66
C SER A 113 -14.39 -7.62 6.46
N GLY A 114 -14.64 -8.59 5.57
CA GLY A 114 -13.70 -9.69 5.34
C GLY A 114 -13.47 -10.54 6.60
N LYS A 115 -12.37 -11.30 6.61
CA LYS A 115 -11.99 -12.17 7.72
C LYS A 115 -10.47 -12.26 7.83
N ALA A 116 -9.95 -12.19 9.05
CA ALA A 116 -8.60 -12.60 9.37
C ALA A 116 -8.57 -14.11 9.69
N ASP A 117 -7.59 -14.82 9.14
CA ASP A 117 -7.32 -16.22 9.49
C ASP A 117 -6.63 -16.33 10.85
N PHE A 118 -5.87 -15.30 11.24
CA PHE A 118 -5.24 -15.22 12.55
C PHE A 118 -5.04 -13.77 13.00
N ILE A 119 -5.09 -13.56 14.31
CA ILE A 119 -4.92 -12.24 14.92
C ILE A 119 -3.43 -12.00 15.19
N ALA A 120 -2.83 -11.06 14.47
CA ALA A 120 -1.41 -10.74 14.60
C ALA A 120 -1.09 -9.30 14.17
N ASP A 121 -0.08 -8.74 14.82
CA ASP A 121 0.55 -7.48 14.44
C ASP A 121 1.48 -7.72 13.25
N ALA A 122 1.38 -6.89 12.21
CA ALA A 122 2.23 -6.99 11.01
C ALA A 122 3.73 -6.82 11.30
N ARG A 123 4.09 -6.24 12.45
CA ARG A 123 5.47 -6.05 12.92
C ARG A 123 6.01 -7.29 13.67
N LYS A 124 5.15 -8.26 13.97
CA LYS A 124 5.51 -9.47 14.74
C LYS A 124 4.56 -10.61 14.39
N MET A 125 4.84 -11.25 13.27
CA MET A 125 4.02 -12.31 12.72
C MET A 125 4.28 -13.63 13.45
N PRO A 126 3.25 -14.44 13.75
CA PRO A 126 3.41 -15.77 14.33
C PRO A 126 3.83 -16.80 13.26
N ILE A 127 4.70 -16.39 12.34
CA ILE A 127 5.20 -17.19 11.23
C ILE A 127 6.69 -17.39 11.48
N LYS A 128 7.15 -18.63 11.33
CA LYS A 128 8.57 -18.94 11.48
C LYS A 128 9.37 -18.20 10.40
N LYS A 129 10.64 -17.92 10.69
CA LYS A 129 11.60 -17.46 9.69
C LYS A 129 11.52 -18.34 8.44
N GLU A 130 11.48 -17.73 7.26
CA GLU A 130 11.36 -18.43 5.97
C GLU A 130 10.10 -19.32 5.85
N GLY A 131 9.03 -18.97 6.57
CA GLY A 131 7.75 -19.68 6.55
C GLY A 131 6.81 -19.30 5.41
N ALA A 132 7.04 -18.16 4.75
CA ALA A 132 6.21 -17.65 3.66
C ALA A 132 6.97 -17.60 2.33
N ASP A 133 6.28 -17.93 1.23
CA ASP A 133 6.79 -17.74 -0.12
C ASP A 133 6.46 -16.35 -0.67
N LEU A 134 5.43 -15.73 -0.09
CA LEU A 134 4.79 -14.54 -0.62
C LEU A 134 4.07 -13.78 0.50
N VAL A 135 4.38 -12.49 0.63
CA VAL A 135 3.81 -11.59 1.63
C VAL A 135 3.16 -10.40 0.92
N TYR A 136 1.92 -10.11 1.27
CA TYR A 136 1.13 -8.99 0.78
C TYR A 136 0.86 -8.01 1.90
N CYS A 137 0.96 -6.73 1.58
CA CYS A 137 0.46 -5.69 2.47
C CYS A 137 -0.29 -4.64 1.64
N SER A 138 -1.44 -4.22 2.13
CA SER A 138 -2.23 -3.12 1.54
C SER A 138 -2.44 -2.02 2.56
N CYS A 139 -2.25 -0.77 2.16
CA CYS A 139 -2.73 0.41 2.89
C CYS A 139 -2.25 0.49 4.36
N LEU A 140 -1.08 -0.06 4.67
CA LEU A 140 -0.54 -0.03 6.03
C LEU A 140 -0.21 1.40 6.45
N GLY A 141 -0.83 1.83 7.54
CA GLY A 141 -0.64 3.17 8.08
C GLY A 141 -1.38 4.27 7.32
N SER A 142 -2.16 3.94 6.29
CA SER A 142 -3.06 4.88 5.62
C SER A 142 -4.47 4.70 6.19
N ILE A 143 -4.77 5.36 7.31
CA ILE A 143 -6.16 5.52 7.72
C ILE A 143 -6.77 6.56 6.79
N ALA A 144 -7.77 6.17 5.99
CA ALA A 144 -8.53 7.14 5.20
C ALA A 144 -9.02 8.27 6.13
N GLU A 145 -8.82 9.53 5.76
CA GLU A 145 -9.11 10.71 6.60
C GLU A 145 -10.55 10.67 7.18
N ASN A 146 -11.49 10.13 6.40
CA ASN A 146 -12.87 9.92 6.82
C ASN A 146 -13.05 8.80 7.87
N GLY A 147 -12.25 7.73 7.80
CA GLY A 147 -12.20 6.68 8.80
C GLY A 147 -11.62 7.17 10.13
N LEU A 148 -10.59 8.02 10.08
CA LEU A 148 -10.01 8.65 11.25
C LEU A 148 -10.98 9.61 11.95
N LYS A 149 -11.64 10.48 11.18
CA LYS A 149 -12.70 11.38 11.69
C LYS A 149 -13.81 10.60 12.37
N LYS A 150 -14.23 9.46 11.79
CA LYS A 150 -15.24 8.58 12.38
C LYS A 150 -14.75 7.86 13.62
N ILE A 151 -13.49 7.42 13.69
CA ILE A 151 -12.89 6.83 14.90
C ILE A 151 -12.85 7.85 16.06
N ILE A 152 -12.48 9.10 15.76
CA ILE A 152 -12.45 10.20 16.75
C ILE A 152 -13.87 10.56 17.21
N GLN A 153 -14.85 10.52 16.30
CA GLN A 153 -16.26 10.76 16.62
C GLN A 153 -16.90 9.56 17.35
N ALA A 154 -16.37 8.35 17.16
CA ALA A 154 -17.01 7.13 17.58
C ALA A 154 -17.13 6.94 19.10
N LYS A 155 -16.13 7.25 19.97
CA LYS A 155 -16.22 6.91 21.42
C LYS A 155 -15.25 7.71 22.31
N PRO A 156 -15.45 7.80 23.65
CA PRO A 156 -16.66 7.76 24.51
C PRO A 156 -17.00 9.17 25.08
N LYS A 157 -18.18 9.35 25.69
CA LYS A 157 -18.68 10.66 26.18
C LYS A 157 -17.78 11.39 27.21
N ASP A 158 -16.76 10.72 27.76
CA ASP A 158 -16.01 11.19 28.93
C ASP A 158 -14.50 11.40 28.66
N MET A 159 -14.07 11.49 27.40
CA MET A 159 -12.66 11.75 27.09
C MET A 159 -12.29 13.23 27.36
N PRO A 160 -11.23 13.51 28.16
CA PRO A 160 -10.78 14.88 28.43
C PRO A 160 -10.40 15.63 27.15
N ALA A 161 -10.75 16.92 27.07
CA ALA A 161 -10.52 17.75 25.87
C ALA A 161 -9.04 17.79 25.42
N VAL A 162 -8.10 17.68 26.36
CA VAL A 162 -6.66 17.62 26.08
C VAL A 162 -6.26 16.32 25.37
N GLU A 163 -6.86 15.20 25.75
CA GLU A 163 -6.63 13.90 25.10
C GLU A 163 -7.26 13.87 23.69
N LYS A 164 -8.37 14.59 23.51
CA LYS A 164 -9.03 14.81 22.22
C LYS A 164 -8.18 15.65 21.28
N GLU A 165 -7.60 16.75 21.74
CA GLU A 165 -6.66 17.56 20.96
C GLU A 165 -5.37 16.80 20.66
N ARG A 166 -4.86 15.98 21.59
CA ARG A 166 -3.69 15.11 21.38
C ARG A 166 -3.94 14.09 20.27
N LEU A 167 -5.07 13.37 20.28
CA LEU A 167 -5.39 12.38 19.25
C LEU A 167 -5.64 13.01 17.87
N VAL A 168 -6.30 14.17 17.81
CA VAL A 168 -6.51 14.93 16.56
C VAL A 168 -5.18 15.46 16.03
N SER A 169 -4.33 15.97 16.91
CA SER A 169 -2.96 16.42 16.61
C SER A 169 -2.09 15.26 16.13
N GLU A 170 -1.97 14.16 16.87
CA GLU A 170 -1.16 12.97 16.53
C GLU A 170 -1.68 12.19 15.31
N SER A 171 -2.86 12.51 14.80
CA SER A 171 -3.42 11.84 13.62
C SER A 171 -3.53 12.74 12.39
N LEU A 172 -3.63 14.06 12.56
CA LEU A 172 -3.45 15.06 11.48
C LEU A 172 -1.98 15.47 11.29
N SER A 173 -1.16 15.37 12.34
CA SER A 173 0.28 15.64 12.34
C SER A 173 1.12 14.42 12.67
N GLY A 174 0.51 13.23 12.89
CA GLY A 174 1.20 11.98 13.21
C GLY A 174 2.40 11.82 12.32
N GLU A 175 3.57 12.04 12.91
CA GLU A 175 4.74 12.45 12.17
C GLU A 175 4.92 11.47 11.02
N ILE A 176 5.06 11.98 9.80
CA ILE A 176 5.37 11.16 8.62
C ILE A 176 6.43 10.07 8.97
N GLY A 177 7.35 10.38 9.90
CA GLY A 177 8.34 9.47 10.48
C GLY A 177 7.82 8.29 11.33
N ASP A 178 6.75 8.42 12.12
CA ASP A 178 6.20 7.31 12.91
C ASP A 178 5.45 6.30 12.02
N ASN A 179 4.78 6.81 10.98
CA ASN A 179 4.16 5.96 9.97
C ASN A 179 5.20 5.22 9.13
N TYR A 180 6.27 5.92 8.74
CA TYR A 180 7.42 5.31 8.08
C TYR A 180 8.07 4.21 8.94
N LYS A 181 8.36 4.47 10.22
CA LYS A 181 8.87 3.42 11.12
C LYS A 181 7.97 2.19 11.20
N LEU A 182 6.66 2.39 11.26
CA LEU A 182 5.71 1.27 11.29
C LEU A 182 5.79 0.45 10.00
N ARG A 183 5.89 1.11 8.84
CA ARG A 183 6.04 0.47 7.53
C ARG A 183 7.39 -0.24 7.40
N GLU A 184 8.49 0.40 7.84
CA GLU A 184 9.82 -0.19 7.93
C GLU A 184 9.81 -1.47 8.75
N GLN A 185 9.21 -1.45 9.96
CA GLN A 185 9.10 -2.62 10.83
C GLN A 185 8.29 -3.76 10.19
N ALA A 186 7.24 -3.45 9.45
CA ALA A 186 6.46 -4.45 8.72
C ALA A 186 7.23 -5.01 7.51
N ILE A 187 8.04 -4.20 6.83
CA ILE A 187 8.94 -4.66 5.75
C ILE A 187 10.04 -5.56 6.33
N ASP A 188 10.62 -5.20 7.48
CA ASP A 188 11.60 -6.02 8.19
C ASP A 188 11.03 -7.37 8.60
N GLU A 189 9.82 -7.37 9.15
CA GLU A 189 9.16 -8.61 9.50
C GLU A 189 8.84 -9.46 8.27
N SER A 190 8.37 -8.83 7.19
CA SER A 190 8.18 -9.49 5.90
C SER A 190 9.47 -10.15 5.40
N TRP A 191 10.60 -9.45 5.48
CA TRP A 191 11.92 -9.99 5.13
C TRP A 191 12.29 -11.21 5.98
N ASN A 192 11.98 -11.20 7.27
CA ASN A 192 12.30 -12.31 8.17
C ASN A 192 11.47 -13.56 7.86
N ILE A 193 10.18 -13.41 7.56
CA ILE A 193 9.28 -14.55 7.33
C ILE A 193 9.36 -15.08 5.89
N LEU A 194 9.84 -14.27 4.93
CA LEU A 194 10.01 -14.70 3.55
C LEU A 194 11.19 -15.67 3.39
N LYS A 195 10.98 -16.71 2.58
CA LYS A 195 12.04 -17.58 2.09
C LYS A 195 13.00 -16.81 1.16
N PRO A 196 14.24 -17.30 0.97
CA PRO A 196 15.08 -16.83 -0.12
C PRO A 196 14.33 -16.90 -1.48
N GLY A 197 14.30 -15.77 -2.19
CA GLY A 197 13.53 -15.64 -3.44
C GLY A 197 12.02 -15.54 -3.24
N GLY A 198 11.55 -15.37 -2.01
CA GLY A 198 10.19 -14.97 -1.70
C GLY A 198 9.88 -13.56 -2.20
N ILE A 199 8.59 -13.23 -2.30
CA ILE A 199 8.14 -11.97 -2.90
C ILE A 199 7.37 -11.15 -1.86
N LEU A 200 7.73 -9.89 -1.76
CA LEU A 200 6.94 -8.87 -1.07
C LEU A 200 6.13 -8.11 -2.12
N VAL A 201 4.82 -8.03 -1.90
CA VAL A 201 3.92 -7.18 -2.66
C VAL A 201 3.37 -6.11 -1.72
N TRP A 202 3.53 -4.86 -2.13
CA TRP A 202 3.25 -3.70 -1.29
C TRP A 202 2.34 -2.72 -2.03
N GLN A 203 1.06 -2.71 -1.69
CA GLN A 203 0.05 -1.84 -2.28
C GLN A 203 -0.16 -0.58 -1.44
N GLY A 204 -0.26 0.58 -2.10
CA GLY A 204 -0.23 1.89 -1.43
C GLY A 204 1.17 2.27 -0.95
N GLY A 205 2.20 1.68 -1.56
CA GLY A 205 3.60 1.97 -1.26
C GLY A 205 4.02 3.36 -1.67
N VAL A 206 4.84 3.99 -0.83
CA VAL A 206 5.51 5.26 -1.14
C VAL A 206 6.97 5.02 -1.50
N PHE A 207 7.63 6.01 -2.10
CA PHE A 207 9.06 5.92 -2.44
C PHE A 207 9.94 5.51 -1.25
N HIS A 208 9.61 5.99 -0.05
CA HIS A 208 10.31 5.61 1.18
C HIS A 208 10.31 4.09 1.42
N ASP A 209 9.18 3.40 1.22
CA ASP A 209 9.07 1.95 1.43
C ASP A 209 9.96 1.19 0.44
N VAL A 210 9.98 1.65 -0.81
CA VAL A 210 10.78 1.04 -1.88
C VAL A 210 12.25 1.17 -1.55
N ASP A 211 12.70 2.35 -1.15
CA ASP A 211 14.08 2.61 -0.74
C ASP A 211 14.50 1.75 0.45
N PHE A 212 13.65 1.66 1.48
CA PHE A 212 13.92 0.85 2.65
C PHE A 212 13.99 -0.65 2.29
N ALA A 213 13.02 -1.16 1.52
CA ALA A 213 13.00 -2.55 1.07
C ALA A 213 14.26 -2.90 0.27
N ILE A 214 14.70 -2.03 -0.64
CA ILE A 214 15.94 -2.25 -1.41
C ILE A 214 17.16 -2.29 -0.49
N LYS A 215 17.29 -1.35 0.46
CA LYS A 215 18.36 -1.37 1.47
C LYS A 215 18.37 -2.65 2.29
N ARG A 216 17.19 -3.23 2.54
CA ARG A 216 17.05 -4.48 3.26
C ARG A 216 17.51 -5.71 2.46
N GLY A 217 17.56 -5.60 1.13
CA GLY A 217 18.00 -6.65 0.21
C GLY A 217 16.95 -7.08 -0.81
N PHE A 218 15.78 -6.44 -0.84
CA PHE A 218 14.78 -6.71 -1.87
C PHE A 218 15.21 -6.19 -3.24
N VAL A 219 14.61 -6.79 -4.27
CA VAL A 219 14.81 -6.42 -5.66
C VAL A 219 13.45 -6.01 -6.23
N LEU A 220 13.29 -4.75 -6.64
CA LEU A 220 12.03 -4.32 -7.28
C LEU A 220 11.88 -5.00 -8.65
N LEU A 221 10.79 -5.77 -8.81
CA LEU A 221 10.48 -6.53 -10.03
C LEU A 221 9.42 -5.84 -10.90
N GLN A 222 8.45 -5.17 -10.28
CA GLN A 222 7.36 -4.47 -10.93
C GLN A 222 6.86 -3.32 -10.05
N ARG A 223 6.41 -2.22 -10.67
CA ARG A 223 5.71 -1.10 -10.06
C ARG A 223 4.52 -0.73 -10.94
N GLU A 224 3.42 -0.41 -10.30
CA GLU A 224 2.21 0.10 -10.97
C GLU A 224 1.91 1.48 -10.40
N GLN A 225 1.65 2.44 -11.29
CA GLN A 225 1.14 3.76 -10.95
C GLN A 225 -0.28 3.89 -11.47
N LYS A 226 -1.15 4.48 -10.66
CA LYS A 226 -2.57 4.64 -10.94
C LYS A 226 -2.91 6.12 -10.86
N TYR A 227 -3.58 6.63 -11.88
CA TYR A 227 -4.01 8.01 -11.99
C TYR A 227 -5.52 8.06 -12.17
N ILE A 228 -6.18 9.06 -11.57
CA ILE A 228 -7.59 9.33 -11.79
C ILE A 228 -7.70 10.27 -13.00
N LYS A 229 -8.53 9.91 -13.98
CA LYS A 229 -8.86 10.83 -15.07
C LYS A 229 -9.71 11.95 -14.51
N THR A 230 -9.22 13.18 -14.54
CA THR A 230 -10.08 14.33 -14.29
C THR A 230 -10.99 14.56 -15.50
N PRO A 231 -12.18 15.17 -15.33
CA PRO A 231 -13.12 15.45 -16.43
C PRO A 231 -12.56 16.32 -17.56
N ASP A 232 -11.47 17.06 -17.32
CA ASP A 232 -10.81 17.94 -18.30
C ASP A 232 -9.60 17.29 -19.00
N GLY A 233 -9.31 16.02 -18.71
CA GLY A 233 -8.20 15.28 -19.32
C GLY A 233 -6.83 15.57 -18.71
N SER A 234 -6.76 16.31 -17.60
CA SER A 234 -5.56 16.38 -16.78
C SER A 234 -5.39 15.11 -15.92
N ASN A 235 -4.17 14.83 -15.46
CA ASN A 235 -3.91 13.72 -14.54
C ASN A 235 -3.72 14.33 -13.16
N ASP A 236 -4.64 14.07 -12.23
CA ASP A 236 -4.34 14.26 -10.82
C ASP A 236 -3.56 13.03 -10.35
N GLU A 237 -2.32 13.24 -9.91
CA GLU A 237 -1.60 12.25 -9.13
C GLU A 237 -2.38 12.03 -7.84
N GLU A 238 -2.81 10.79 -7.55
CA GLU A 238 -3.10 10.46 -6.15
C GLU A 238 -1.77 10.62 -5.41
N PRO A 239 -1.68 11.52 -4.40
CA PRO A 239 -0.52 11.56 -3.56
C PRO A 239 -0.48 10.22 -2.82
N THR A 240 0.48 9.38 -3.19
CA THR A 240 0.87 8.21 -2.37
C THR A 240 1.85 8.67 -1.32
#